data_AF-A0A317QPZ5-F1
#
_entry.id   AF-A0A317QPZ5-F1
#
_cell.length_a   1.000
_cell.length_b   1.000
_cell.length_c   1.000
_cell.angle_alpha   90.00
_cell.angle_beta   90.00
_cell.angle_gamma   90.00
#
_symmetry.space_group_name_H-M   'P 1'
#
loop_
_entity.id
_entity.type
_entity.pdbx_description
1 polymer ?
#
loop_
_entity_poly.entity_id
_entity_poly.type
_entity_poly.pdbx_seq_one_letter_code
_entity_poly.pdbx_strand_id
1 'polypeptide(L)'
;MRHFSYLTDDERERLFAVPPGEVGPATSRGMLALALGATLYSPGTRPALDADAARAATVGATSVVWCLEDAIPHAAVPDAEVNVVAALQRISARAAAGEQPALPLLFVRVRSAEQIRSIAVAAGPALAWLTGFSLPKATGATLAPMLEAIAEVGSATGQPLYGMPILETADLAWRETRADALADLAAVVDAHRESVLCLRVGGTDLSGLFGLRRDRDTTIWDVAVVRDCLADVVNRFTRGGDQVVTGAVWEHIPGPRLFKPQLRSTPFSDQREGGLRQRMIAGDLDGLIREVTLDKANGLLGKTVIHPAHVSVVNALLTVSRSEYDDALEILTARGRGGIAVSTNGRMNEIGPHALWAELISRRAAVFGVVADEAALVDLLSTGQRRLADVFAGGEAQRA
;
A
#
# COMPACT_ATOMS: atom_id res chain seq x y z
N MET A 1 -7.04 -14.00 0.04
CA MET A 1 -7.67 -12.65 0.09
C MET A 1 -7.93 -12.15 -1.33
N ARG A 2 -8.86 -11.20 -1.50
CA ARG A 2 -9.18 -10.56 -2.79
C ARG A 2 -9.50 -9.09 -2.51
N HIS A 3 -9.02 -8.17 -3.36
CA HIS A 3 -9.39 -6.76 -3.27
C HIS A 3 -10.91 -6.59 -3.50
N PHE A 4 -11.53 -5.65 -2.79
CA PHE A 4 -12.97 -5.40 -2.86
C PHE A 4 -13.84 -6.62 -2.49
N SER A 5 -13.36 -7.47 -1.57
CA SER A 5 -14.09 -8.66 -1.08
C SER A 5 -15.42 -8.35 -0.38
N TYR A 6 -15.65 -7.09 -0.01
CA TYR A 6 -16.92 -6.64 0.57
C TYR A 6 -18.04 -6.47 -0.46
N LEU A 7 -17.73 -6.52 -1.76
CA LEU A 7 -18.73 -6.48 -2.83
C LEU A 7 -19.43 -7.84 -2.97
N THR A 8 -20.73 -7.79 -3.18
CA THR A 8 -21.53 -8.93 -3.64
C THR A 8 -21.11 -9.36 -5.05
N ASP A 9 -21.51 -10.57 -5.46
CA ASP A 9 -21.19 -11.08 -6.80
C ASP A 9 -21.86 -10.22 -7.88
N ASP A 10 -23.13 -9.83 -7.70
CA ASP A 10 -23.86 -8.93 -8.60
C ASP A 10 -23.18 -7.56 -8.74
N GLU A 11 -22.73 -6.96 -7.63
CA GLU A 11 -21.97 -5.70 -7.67
C GLU A 11 -20.65 -5.88 -8.43
N ARG A 12 -19.97 -7.01 -8.24
CA ARG A 12 -18.70 -7.28 -8.89
C ARG A 12 -18.85 -7.45 -10.40
N GLU A 13 -19.83 -8.23 -10.84
CA GLU A 13 -20.14 -8.42 -12.26
C GLU A 13 -20.52 -7.11 -12.95
N ARG A 14 -21.24 -6.24 -12.24
CA ARG A 14 -21.63 -4.93 -12.77
C ARG A 14 -20.47 -3.94 -12.83
N LEU A 15 -19.60 -3.92 -11.81
CA LEU A 15 -18.57 -2.88 -11.66
C LEU A 15 -17.27 -3.21 -12.40
N PHE A 16 -16.99 -4.49 -12.66
CA PHE A 16 -15.73 -4.91 -13.27
C PHE A 16 -15.93 -5.59 -14.62
N ALA A 17 -15.20 -5.12 -15.63
CA ALA A 17 -15.04 -5.86 -16.88
C ALA A 17 -14.16 -7.11 -16.69
N VAL A 18 -13.17 -7.03 -15.78
CA VAL A 18 -12.38 -8.16 -15.30
C VAL A 18 -12.31 -8.08 -13.78
N PRO A 19 -12.83 -9.06 -13.03
CA PRO A 19 -12.86 -8.98 -11.57
C PRO A 19 -11.45 -9.08 -10.97
N PRO A 20 -11.23 -8.51 -9.77
CA PRO A 20 -9.96 -8.65 -9.05
C PRO A 20 -9.64 -10.12 -8.76
N GLY A 21 -8.38 -10.51 -8.99
CA GLY A 21 -7.89 -11.86 -8.75
C GLY A 21 -7.71 -12.20 -7.27
N GLU A 22 -7.58 -13.48 -6.98
CA GLU A 22 -7.26 -13.95 -5.62
C GLU A 22 -5.75 -13.90 -5.37
N VAL A 23 -5.41 -13.48 -4.15
CA VAL A 23 -4.04 -13.45 -3.63
C VAL A 23 -3.98 -14.39 -2.44
N GLY A 24 -3.05 -15.34 -2.49
CA GLY A 24 -2.89 -16.39 -1.48
C GLY A 24 -1.46 -16.91 -1.40
N PRO A 25 -1.23 -18.02 -0.69
CA PRO A 25 0.12 -18.53 -0.43
C PRO A 25 0.94 -18.87 -1.70
N ALA A 26 0.29 -19.18 -2.81
CA ALA A 26 0.93 -19.48 -4.09
C ALA A 26 1.21 -18.24 -4.96
N THR A 27 0.78 -17.05 -4.53
CA THR A 27 0.99 -15.81 -5.28
C THR A 27 2.47 -15.43 -5.26
N SER A 28 3.03 -15.10 -6.43
CA SER A 28 4.43 -14.67 -6.52
C SER A 28 4.70 -13.40 -5.71
N ARG A 29 5.94 -13.24 -5.21
CA ARG A 29 6.37 -12.08 -4.42
C ARG A 29 5.99 -10.75 -5.07
N GLY A 30 6.23 -10.60 -6.38
CA GLY A 30 5.91 -9.37 -7.11
C GLY A 30 4.39 -9.07 -7.16
N MET A 31 3.55 -10.10 -7.31
CA MET A 31 2.10 -9.94 -7.27
C MET A 31 1.59 -9.66 -5.84
N LEU A 32 2.21 -10.28 -4.83
CA LEU A 32 1.92 -10.03 -3.42
C LEU A 32 2.28 -8.58 -3.02
N ALA A 33 3.40 -8.06 -3.53
CA ALA A 33 3.83 -6.67 -3.32
C ALA A 33 2.81 -5.67 -3.87
N LEU A 34 2.27 -5.93 -5.07
CA LEU A 34 1.18 -5.13 -5.64
C LEU A 34 -0.11 -5.25 -4.82
N ALA A 35 -0.40 -6.45 -4.30
CA ALA A 35 -1.61 -6.74 -3.53
C ALA A 35 -1.69 -6.04 -2.17
N LEU A 36 -0.58 -5.46 -1.68
CA LEU A 36 -0.59 -4.66 -0.45
C LEU A 36 -1.59 -3.50 -0.52
N GLY A 37 -1.73 -2.84 -1.68
CA GLY A 37 -2.68 -1.75 -1.88
C GLY A 37 -2.52 -0.64 -0.85
N ALA A 38 -3.63 -0.27 -0.20
CA ALA A 38 -3.61 0.56 0.99
C ALA A 38 -3.15 -0.24 2.21
N THR A 39 -1.95 0.04 2.72
CA THR A 39 -1.45 -0.56 3.97
C THR A 39 -1.84 0.30 5.16
N LEU A 40 -2.75 -0.19 6.00
CA LEU A 40 -3.23 0.53 7.17
C LEU A 40 -2.27 0.37 8.34
N TYR A 41 -1.77 1.49 8.88
CA TYR A 41 -0.92 1.49 10.06
C TYR A 41 -1.76 1.64 11.32
N SER A 42 -1.39 0.90 12.37
CA SER A 42 -2.06 0.95 13.67
C SER A 42 -1.02 0.91 14.79
N PRO A 43 -1.15 1.74 15.85
CA PRO A 43 -0.26 1.67 17.00
C PRO A 43 -0.30 0.28 17.66
N GLY A 44 0.87 -0.30 17.95
CA GLY A 44 0.99 -1.61 18.61
C GLY A 44 0.41 -1.65 20.04
N THR A 45 0.05 -0.49 20.60
CA THR A 45 -0.60 -0.36 21.92
C THR A 45 -2.12 -0.49 21.88
N ARG A 46 -2.75 -0.59 20.70
CA ARG A 46 -4.20 -0.77 20.62
C ARG A 46 -4.60 -2.11 21.27
N PRO A 47 -5.59 -2.15 22.18
CA PRO A 47 -5.86 -3.34 22.99
C PRO A 47 -6.40 -4.54 22.19
N ALA A 48 -7.02 -4.30 21.03
CA ALA A 48 -7.72 -5.30 20.25
C ALA A 48 -7.17 -5.41 18.81
N LEU A 49 -5.84 -5.43 18.63
CA LEU A 49 -5.17 -5.46 17.31
C LEU A 49 -5.74 -6.52 16.36
N ASP A 50 -6.04 -7.71 16.85
CA ASP A 50 -6.59 -8.82 16.08
C ASP A 50 -8.03 -8.56 15.60
N ALA A 51 -8.88 -8.01 16.46
CA ALA A 51 -10.25 -7.62 16.10
C ALA A 51 -10.26 -6.41 15.17
N ASP A 52 -9.39 -5.43 15.41
CA ASP A 52 -9.21 -4.24 14.58
C ASP A 52 -8.72 -4.62 13.17
N ALA A 53 -7.78 -5.56 13.05
CA ALA A 53 -7.30 -6.05 11.75
C ALA A 53 -8.42 -6.77 10.98
N ALA A 54 -9.20 -7.64 11.64
CA ALA A 54 -10.35 -8.29 11.03
C ALA A 54 -11.41 -7.26 10.58
N ARG A 55 -11.70 -6.27 11.42
CA ARG A 55 -12.62 -5.16 11.11
C ARG A 55 -12.11 -4.35 9.91
N ALA A 56 -10.81 -4.04 9.84
CA ALA A 56 -10.21 -3.35 8.70
C ALA A 56 -10.36 -4.16 7.39
N ALA A 57 -10.21 -5.48 7.44
CA ALA A 57 -10.45 -6.33 6.26
C ALA A 57 -11.89 -6.23 5.74
N THR A 58 -12.89 -6.07 6.63
CA THR A 58 -14.30 -5.94 6.22
C THR A 58 -14.62 -4.65 5.44
N VAL A 59 -13.73 -3.65 5.51
CA VAL A 59 -13.80 -2.40 4.72
C VAL A 59 -12.77 -2.36 3.58
N GLY A 60 -12.17 -3.52 3.28
CA GLY A 60 -11.32 -3.72 2.11
C GLY A 60 -9.83 -3.55 2.36
N ALA A 61 -9.35 -3.46 3.62
CA ALA A 61 -7.92 -3.45 3.89
C ALA A 61 -7.34 -4.83 3.58
N THR A 62 -6.24 -4.86 2.83
CA THR A 62 -5.56 -6.08 2.42
C THR A 62 -4.22 -6.26 3.11
N SER A 63 -3.69 -5.19 3.70
CA SER A 63 -2.48 -5.21 4.51
C SER A 63 -2.62 -4.27 5.71
N VAL A 64 -2.12 -4.71 6.87
CA VAL A 64 -2.08 -3.94 8.12
C VAL A 64 -0.67 -4.03 8.71
N VAL A 65 -0.19 -2.91 9.25
CA VAL A 65 1.06 -2.83 10.00
C VAL A 65 0.76 -2.44 11.45
N TRP A 66 1.14 -3.30 12.39
CA TRP A 66 1.16 -2.98 13.81
C TRP A 66 2.49 -2.32 14.16
N CYS A 67 2.44 -1.09 14.63
CA CYS A 67 3.63 -0.24 14.75
C CYS A 67 4.19 -0.23 16.17
N LEU A 68 5.45 -0.66 16.31
CA LEU A 68 6.23 -0.58 17.55
C LEU A 68 7.24 0.59 17.56
N GLU A 69 7.25 1.40 16.49
CA GLU A 69 8.16 2.53 16.31
C GLU A 69 7.46 3.88 16.60
N ASP A 70 7.38 4.82 15.65
CA ASP A 70 7.01 6.22 15.92
C ASP A 70 5.52 6.46 16.22
N ALA A 71 4.66 5.45 16.05
CA ALA A 71 3.24 5.55 16.41
C ALA A 71 2.98 5.32 17.90
N ILE A 72 3.99 5.00 18.70
CA ILE A 72 3.88 4.73 20.13
C ILE A 72 4.98 5.45 20.92
N PRO A 73 4.74 5.83 22.19
CA PRO A 73 5.79 6.34 23.07
C PRO A 73 6.91 5.32 23.27
N HIS A 74 8.17 5.78 23.38
CA HIS A 74 9.32 4.88 23.63
C HIS A 74 9.15 4.00 24.87
N ALA A 75 8.56 4.54 25.94
CA ALA A 75 8.31 3.79 27.17
C ALA A 75 7.27 2.67 27.02
N ALA A 76 6.41 2.74 25.99
CA ALA A 76 5.36 1.76 25.75
C ALA A 76 5.81 0.58 24.87
N VAL A 77 7.06 0.59 24.37
CA VAL A 77 7.55 -0.46 23.45
C VAL A 77 7.50 -1.86 24.06
N PRO A 78 7.95 -2.10 25.31
CA PRO A 78 7.87 -3.44 25.91
C PRO A 78 6.43 -3.96 26.02
N ASP A 79 5.51 -3.11 26.49
CA ASP A 79 4.09 -3.49 26.62
C ASP A 79 3.42 -3.69 25.26
N ALA A 80 3.81 -2.90 24.25
CA ALA A 80 3.31 -3.04 22.88
C ALA A 80 3.81 -4.32 22.20
N GLU A 81 5.05 -4.75 22.45
CA GLU A 81 5.56 -6.05 22.00
C GLU A 81 4.74 -7.20 22.59
N VAL A 82 4.49 -7.17 23.90
CA VAL A 82 3.65 -8.16 24.58
C VAL A 82 2.25 -8.18 23.97
N ASN A 83 1.67 -7.01 23.70
CA ASN A 83 0.34 -6.92 23.10
C ASN A 83 0.28 -7.47 21.65
N VAL A 84 1.28 -7.16 20.83
CA VAL A 84 1.42 -7.71 19.46
C VAL A 84 1.49 -9.24 19.49
N VAL A 85 2.33 -9.80 20.36
CA VAL A 85 2.46 -11.25 20.53
C VAL A 85 1.14 -11.86 21.01
N ALA A 86 0.49 -11.25 22.00
CA ALA A 86 -0.80 -11.70 22.50
C ALA A 86 -1.88 -11.66 21.41
N ALA A 87 -1.87 -10.66 20.52
CA ALA A 87 -2.81 -10.58 19.40
C ALA A 87 -2.61 -11.74 18.40
N LEU A 88 -1.37 -12.07 18.04
CA LEU A 88 -1.08 -13.25 17.19
C LEU A 88 -1.57 -14.55 17.87
N GLN A 89 -1.32 -14.69 19.17
CA GLN A 89 -1.75 -15.86 19.93
C GLN A 89 -3.29 -15.98 20.01
N ARG A 90 -4.01 -14.85 20.16
CA ARG A 90 -5.48 -14.82 20.10
C ARG A 90 -6.01 -15.25 18.74
N ILE A 91 -5.39 -14.79 17.65
CA ILE A 91 -5.75 -15.23 16.29
C ILE A 91 -5.58 -16.75 16.17
N SER A 92 -4.43 -17.28 16.60
CA SER A 92 -4.14 -18.71 16.57
C SER A 92 -5.14 -19.54 17.39
N ALA A 93 -5.48 -19.09 18.59
CA ALA A 93 -6.45 -19.76 19.46
C ALA A 93 -7.85 -19.80 18.84
N ARG A 94 -8.31 -18.70 18.22
CA ARG A 94 -9.60 -18.64 17.51
C ARG A 94 -9.63 -19.58 16.31
N ALA A 95 -8.54 -19.62 15.54
CA ALA A 95 -8.42 -20.55 14.43
C ALA A 95 -8.44 -22.02 14.86
N ALA A 96 -7.77 -22.35 15.97
CA ALA A 96 -7.82 -23.69 16.56
C ALA A 96 -9.22 -24.06 17.08
N ALA A 97 -10.03 -23.08 17.47
CA ALA A 97 -11.44 -23.26 17.83
C ALA A 97 -12.38 -23.41 16.61
N GLY A 98 -11.85 -23.41 15.38
CA GLY A 98 -12.61 -23.58 14.14
C GLY A 98 -13.09 -22.29 13.50
N GLU A 99 -12.73 -21.11 14.04
CA GLU A 99 -13.00 -19.85 13.35
C GLU A 99 -12.07 -19.71 12.13
N GLN A 100 -12.58 -19.13 11.04
CA GLN A 100 -11.76 -18.73 9.89
C GLN A 100 -11.68 -17.20 9.86
N PRO A 101 -10.77 -16.58 10.62
CA PRO A 101 -10.68 -15.13 10.69
C PRO A 101 -10.24 -14.58 9.33
N ALA A 102 -11.12 -13.79 8.70
CA ALA A 102 -10.81 -13.07 7.47
C ALA A 102 -9.84 -11.92 7.79
N LEU A 103 -8.54 -12.20 7.72
CA LEU A 103 -7.48 -11.26 8.05
C LEU A 103 -6.80 -10.68 6.81
N PRO A 104 -6.36 -9.41 6.87
CA PRO A 104 -5.41 -8.88 5.91
C PRO A 104 -4.02 -9.50 6.15
N LEU A 105 -3.09 -9.25 5.23
CA LEU A 105 -1.67 -9.51 5.47
C LEU A 105 -1.20 -8.70 6.68
N LEU A 106 -0.57 -9.36 7.65
CA LEU A 106 -0.15 -8.75 8.90
C LEU A 106 1.35 -8.50 8.90
N PHE A 107 1.73 -7.28 9.25
CA PHE A 107 3.12 -6.88 9.37
C PHE A 107 3.36 -6.19 10.71
N VAL A 108 4.59 -6.23 11.21
CA VAL A 108 5.00 -5.43 12.38
C VAL A 108 6.08 -4.44 11.97
N ARG A 109 5.90 -3.14 12.29
CA ARG A 109 7.00 -2.17 12.15
C ARG A 109 7.87 -2.23 13.40
N VAL A 110 9.10 -2.68 13.21
CA VAL A 110 10.10 -2.94 14.26
C VAL A 110 11.17 -1.86 14.32
N ARG A 111 12.08 -1.95 15.28
CA ARG A 111 13.19 -1.02 15.53
C ARG A 111 14.56 -1.62 15.25
N SER A 112 14.69 -2.96 15.33
CA SER A 112 15.99 -3.63 15.13
C SER A 112 15.84 -5.12 14.78
N ALA A 113 16.96 -5.75 14.40
CA ALA A 113 17.04 -7.17 14.11
C ALA A 113 16.78 -8.03 15.36
N GLU A 114 17.19 -7.58 16.54
CA GLU A 114 16.94 -8.25 17.82
C GLU A 114 15.45 -8.26 18.15
N GLN A 115 14.73 -7.17 17.86
CA GLN A 115 13.28 -7.10 18.09
C GLN A 115 12.53 -8.10 17.21
N ILE A 116 12.97 -8.30 15.96
CA ILE A 116 12.41 -9.34 15.06
C ILE A 116 12.53 -10.72 15.71
N ARG A 117 13.73 -11.06 16.19
CA ARG A 117 13.99 -12.36 16.86
C ARG A 117 13.20 -12.51 18.15
N SER A 118 13.13 -11.46 18.97
CA SER A 118 12.37 -11.44 20.23
C SER A 118 10.89 -11.74 20.00
N ILE A 119 10.26 -11.04 19.05
CA ILE A 119 8.85 -11.24 18.69
C ILE A 119 8.63 -12.66 18.16
N ALA A 120 9.53 -13.16 17.31
CA ALA A 120 9.43 -14.51 16.76
C ALA A 120 9.45 -15.59 17.85
N VAL A 121 10.41 -15.49 18.79
CA VAL A 121 10.53 -16.42 19.92
C VAL A 121 9.28 -16.35 20.81
N ALA A 122 8.80 -15.15 21.15
CA ALA A 122 7.65 -14.97 22.02
C ALA A 122 6.32 -15.40 21.36
N ALA A 123 6.15 -15.19 20.05
CA ALA A 123 4.99 -15.62 19.30
C ALA A 123 4.91 -17.15 19.13
N GLY A 124 6.06 -17.82 19.03
CA GLY A 124 6.14 -19.26 18.80
C GLY A 124 5.33 -19.67 17.56
N PRO A 125 4.49 -20.72 17.60
CA PRO A 125 3.66 -21.13 16.46
C PRO A 125 2.69 -20.05 15.95
N ALA A 126 2.31 -19.09 16.79
CA ALA A 126 1.41 -18.01 16.39
C ALA A 126 2.06 -17.04 15.38
N LEU A 127 3.39 -17.09 15.22
CA LEU A 127 4.10 -16.35 14.18
C LEU A 127 3.60 -16.68 12.77
N ALA A 128 2.98 -17.84 12.59
CA ALA A 128 2.44 -18.26 11.30
C ALA A 128 1.36 -17.34 10.70
N TRP A 129 0.82 -16.43 11.50
CA TRP A 129 -0.14 -15.41 11.09
C TRP A 129 0.52 -14.12 10.58
N LEU A 130 1.83 -13.97 10.81
CA LEU A 130 2.58 -12.81 10.40
C LEU A 130 3.12 -13.00 8.97
N THR A 131 2.92 -12.01 8.11
CA THR A 131 3.47 -11.97 6.75
C THR A 131 4.88 -11.40 6.72
N GLY A 132 5.23 -10.51 7.65
CA GLY A 132 6.56 -9.93 7.69
C GLY A 132 6.70 -8.70 8.57
N PHE A 133 7.69 -7.86 8.23
CA PHE A 133 8.08 -6.70 9.02
C PHE A 133 8.30 -5.46 8.15
N SER A 134 7.93 -4.29 8.66
CA SER A 134 8.35 -3.00 8.11
C SER A 134 9.64 -2.55 8.79
N LEU A 135 10.64 -2.16 8.01
CA LEU A 135 12.00 -1.89 8.47
C LEU A 135 12.30 -0.39 8.33
N PRO A 136 12.08 0.43 9.37
CA PRO A 136 12.25 1.87 9.30
C PRO A 136 13.72 2.25 9.12
N LYS A 137 13.95 3.49 8.66
CA LYS A 137 15.27 4.12 8.60
C LYS A 137 16.34 3.22 7.94
N ALA A 138 15.96 2.61 6.81
CA ALA A 138 16.80 1.65 6.11
C ALA A 138 17.99 2.35 5.43
N THR A 139 19.19 1.89 5.73
CA THR A 139 20.45 2.23 5.03
C THR A 139 21.15 0.95 4.59
N GLY A 140 22.23 1.06 3.82
CA GLY A 140 23.08 -0.10 3.49
C GLY A 140 23.59 -0.86 4.73
N ALA A 141 23.82 -0.16 5.84
CA ALA A 141 24.33 -0.76 7.07
C ALA A 141 23.22 -1.34 7.97
N THR A 142 22.06 -0.70 8.05
CA THR A 142 20.98 -1.14 8.97
C THR A 142 20.08 -2.20 8.37
N LEU A 143 19.95 -2.23 7.03
CA LEU A 143 19.00 -3.10 6.36
C LEU A 143 19.42 -4.58 6.36
N ALA A 144 20.69 -4.88 6.09
CA ALA A 144 21.15 -6.26 5.96
C ALA A 144 20.94 -7.08 7.25
N PRO A 145 21.33 -6.62 8.46
CA PRO A 145 21.08 -7.37 9.69
C PRO A 145 19.60 -7.66 9.96
N MET A 146 18.70 -6.76 9.58
CA MET A 146 17.26 -6.97 9.72
C MET A 146 16.73 -8.01 8.72
N LEU A 147 17.19 -7.99 7.46
CA LEU A 147 16.79 -8.98 6.46
C LEU A 147 17.36 -10.37 6.77
N GLU A 148 18.57 -10.44 7.33
CA GLU A 148 19.16 -11.69 7.84
C GLU A 148 18.32 -12.27 8.98
N ALA A 149 17.89 -11.44 9.94
CA ALA A 149 16.99 -11.89 11.02
C ALA A 149 15.65 -12.42 10.48
N ILE A 150 15.08 -11.77 9.45
CA ILE A 150 13.85 -12.25 8.80
C ILE A 150 14.08 -13.62 8.14
N ALA A 151 15.18 -13.78 7.41
CA ALA A 151 15.52 -15.03 6.73
C ALA A 151 15.77 -16.17 7.73
N GLU A 152 16.48 -15.89 8.83
CA GLU A 152 16.71 -16.82 9.94
C GLU A 152 15.39 -17.32 10.53
N VAL A 153 14.50 -16.40 10.89
CA VAL A 153 13.19 -16.72 11.48
C VAL A 153 12.29 -17.46 10.49
N GLY A 154 12.24 -17.02 9.23
CA GLY A 154 11.44 -17.66 8.19
C GLY A 154 11.89 -19.10 7.92
N SER A 155 13.20 -19.33 7.87
CA SER A 155 13.79 -20.67 7.73
C SER A 155 13.44 -21.58 8.91
N ALA A 156 13.56 -21.07 10.15
CA ALA A 156 13.26 -21.84 11.37
C ALA A 156 11.78 -22.24 11.47
N THR A 157 10.87 -21.48 10.87
CA THR A 157 9.42 -21.72 10.92
C THR A 157 8.86 -22.40 9.67
N GLY A 158 9.66 -22.54 8.60
CA GLY A 158 9.22 -23.11 7.33
C GLY A 158 8.23 -22.21 6.57
N GLN A 159 8.16 -20.92 6.91
CA GLN A 159 7.26 -19.96 6.28
C GLN A 159 8.03 -18.76 5.72
N PRO A 160 7.72 -18.31 4.49
CA PRO A 160 8.34 -17.12 3.96
C PRO A 160 7.87 -15.89 4.74
N LEU A 161 8.82 -15.18 5.35
CA LEU A 161 8.61 -13.86 5.95
C LEU A 161 9.28 -12.80 5.09
N TYR A 162 8.65 -11.63 5.02
CA TYR A 162 9.15 -10.55 4.19
C TYR A 162 9.52 -9.28 4.96
N GLY A 163 10.50 -8.55 4.47
CA GLY A 163 10.84 -7.19 4.88
C GLY A 163 10.28 -6.15 3.91
N MET A 164 9.82 -5.03 4.46
CA MET A 164 9.45 -3.82 3.72
C MET A 164 10.31 -2.65 4.19
N PRO A 165 11.47 -2.39 3.56
CA PRO A 165 12.36 -1.30 3.95
C PRO A 165 11.70 0.06 3.72
N ILE A 166 11.83 0.96 4.68
CA ILE A 166 11.34 2.33 4.60
C ILE A 166 12.52 3.28 4.38
N LEU A 167 12.50 3.94 3.23
CA LEU A 167 13.51 4.84 2.72
C LEU A 167 13.21 6.26 3.20
N GLU A 168 13.87 6.66 4.29
CA GLU A 168 13.48 7.86 5.05
C GLU A 168 14.64 8.53 5.81
N THR A 169 15.87 8.23 5.41
CA THR A 169 17.09 8.63 6.12
C THR A 169 17.75 9.88 5.55
N ALA A 170 18.64 10.48 6.34
CA ALA A 170 19.31 11.73 6.00
C ALA A 170 20.22 11.61 4.78
N ASP A 171 20.97 10.52 4.67
CA ASP A 171 21.84 10.22 3.53
C ASP A 171 21.07 10.11 2.19
N LEU A 172 19.81 9.70 2.21
CA LEU A 172 18.91 9.75 1.04
C LEU A 172 18.37 11.16 0.77
N ALA A 173 18.10 11.94 1.82
CA ALA A 173 17.57 13.29 1.68
C ALA A 173 18.61 14.24 1.04
N TRP A 174 19.87 14.18 1.50
CA TRP A 174 20.94 15.06 1.03
C TRP A 174 21.41 14.68 -0.37
N ARG A 175 21.43 15.68 -1.26
CA ARG A 175 21.80 15.46 -2.67
C ARG A 175 23.23 14.95 -2.81
N GLU A 176 24.11 15.38 -1.92
CA GLU A 176 25.53 15.09 -1.88
C GLU A 176 25.82 13.60 -1.61
N THR A 177 24.96 12.93 -0.84
CA THR A 177 25.15 11.53 -0.40
C THR A 177 24.16 10.55 -1.02
N ARG A 178 23.05 11.05 -1.58
CA ARG A 178 21.92 10.23 -2.05
C ARG A 178 22.32 9.16 -3.05
N ALA A 179 23.22 9.49 -4.00
CA ALA A 179 23.62 8.55 -5.04
C ALA A 179 24.29 7.31 -4.46
N ASP A 180 25.21 7.50 -3.51
CA ASP A 180 25.92 6.41 -2.83
C ASP A 180 24.98 5.63 -1.92
N ALA A 181 24.14 6.33 -1.14
CA ALA A 181 23.14 5.69 -0.27
C ALA A 181 22.17 4.79 -1.05
N LEU A 182 21.67 5.24 -2.22
CA LEU A 182 20.83 4.44 -3.10
C LEU A 182 21.58 3.26 -3.73
N ALA A 183 22.88 3.40 -4.00
CA ALA A 183 23.71 2.30 -4.51
C ALA A 183 23.88 1.21 -3.46
N ASP A 184 24.23 1.60 -2.23
CA ASP A 184 24.43 0.70 -1.09
C ASP A 184 23.14 -0.04 -0.73
N LEU A 185 22.02 0.68 -0.62
CA LEU A 185 20.71 0.08 -0.35
C LEU A 185 20.33 -0.94 -1.42
N ALA A 186 20.55 -0.61 -2.69
CA ALA A 186 20.21 -1.51 -3.77
C ALA A 186 21.09 -2.77 -3.79
N ALA A 187 22.37 -2.68 -3.43
CA ALA A 187 23.22 -3.86 -3.27
C ALA A 187 22.66 -4.82 -2.20
N VAL A 188 22.18 -4.28 -1.08
CA VAL A 188 21.53 -5.09 -0.02
C VAL A 188 20.20 -5.66 -0.50
N VAL A 189 19.35 -4.87 -1.16
CA VAL A 189 18.05 -5.33 -1.68
C VAL A 189 18.25 -6.44 -2.72
N ASP A 190 19.25 -6.33 -3.59
CA ASP A 190 19.54 -7.36 -4.59
C ASP A 190 20.07 -8.65 -3.94
N ALA A 191 20.93 -8.55 -2.93
CA ALA A 191 21.44 -9.70 -2.18
C ALA A 191 20.34 -10.45 -1.39
N HIS A 192 19.28 -9.75 -0.99
CA HIS A 192 18.17 -10.29 -0.20
C HIS A 192 16.82 -10.22 -0.94
N ARG A 193 16.84 -10.31 -2.28
CA ARG A 193 15.68 -10.07 -3.15
C ARG A 193 14.45 -10.88 -2.77
N GLU A 194 14.62 -12.13 -2.35
CA GLU A 194 13.51 -13.01 -1.98
C GLU A 194 12.84 -12.62 -0.65
N SER A 195 13.60 -11.98 0.25
CA SER A 195 13.08 -11.50 1.54
C SER A 195 12.48 -10.09 1.44
N VAL A 196 12.78 -9.29 0.42
CA VAL A 196 12.23 -7.93 0.27
C VAL A 196 10.91 -7.97 -0.50
N LEU A 197 9.79 -7.65 0.14
CA LEU A 197 8.48 -7.64 -0.54
C LEU A 197 8.31 -6.39 -1.39
N CYS A 198 8.50 -5.21 -0.79
CA CYS A 198 8.42 -3.92 -1.47
C CYS A 198 9.29 -2.89 -0.74
N LEU A 199 9.56 -1.77 -1.39
CA LEU A 199 10.21 -0.61 -0.79
C LEU A 199 9.15 0.44 -0.47
N ARG A 200 9.29 1.12 0.67
CA ARG A 200 8.38 2.19 1.11
C ARG A 200 9.17 3.47 1.26
N VAL A 201 8.51 4.62 1.17
CA VAL A 201 9.14 5.93 1.39
C VAL A 201 8.53 6.63 2.60
N GLY A 202 9.37 7.18 3.46
CA GLY A 202 8.94 7.94 4.65
C GLY A 202 8.92 9.43 4.37
N GLY A 203 7.80 9.92 3.82
CA GLY A 203 7.68 11.33 3.46
C GLY A 203 7.77 12.30 4.64
N THR A 204 7.28 11.91 5.81
CA THR A 204 7.28 12.75 7.03
C THR A 204 8.71 12.92 7.57
N ASP A 205 9.47 11.84 7.75
CA ASP A 205 10.88 11.92 8.16
C ASP A 205 11.74 12.68 7.14
N LEU A 206 11.58 12.41 5.84
CA LEU A 206 12.29 13.16 4.78
C LEU A 206 11.97 14.65 4.83
N SER A 207 10.71 15.04 5.04
CA SER A 207 10.31 16.45 5.17
C SER A 207 10.88 17.06 6.46
N GLY A 208 10.85 16.31 7.56
CA GLY A 208 11.32 16.72 8.88
C GLY A 208 12.80 17.07 8.90
N LEU A 209 13.63 16.38 8.12
CA LEU A 209 15.05 16.70 7.96
C LEU A 209 15.31 18.12 7.41
N PHE A 210 14.36 18.68 6.65
CA PHE A 210 14.41 20.06 6.16
C PHE A 210 13.58 21.02 7.02
N GLY A 211 13.02 20.58 8.15
CA GLY A 211 12.11 21.37 8.97
C GLY A 211 10.76 21.66 8.28
N LEU A 212 10.37 20.85 7.30
CA LEU A 212 9.14 21.02 6.54
C LEU A 212 8.02 20.12 7.08
N ARG A 213 6.79 20.64 7.04
CA ARG A 213 5.58 19.87 7.31
C ARG A 213 4.54 20.19 6.25
N ARG A 214 3.99 19.15 5.63
CA ARG A 214 3.01 19.26 4.55
C ARG A 214 1.63 19.62 5.12
N ASP A 215 0.93 20.55 4.49
CA ASP A 215 -0.49 20.82 4.78
C ASP A 215 -1.41 19.91 3.94
N ARG A 216 -2.71 19.90 4.26
CA ARG A 216 -3.71 19.05 3.58
C ARG A 216 -3.97 19.40 2.12
N ASP A 217 -3.55 20.57 1.68
CA ASP A 217 -3.74 21.08 0.32
C ASP A 217 -2.56 20.75 -0.61
N THR A 218 -1.44 20.34 -0.02
CA THR A 218 -0.16 20.05 -0.65
C THR A 218 0.06 18.55 -0.71
N THR A 219 0.60 18.02 -1.81
CA THR A 219 1.02 16.62 -1.94
C THR A 219 2.51 16.47 -1.64
N ILE A 220 3.00 15.26 -1.40
CA ILE A 220 4.43 15.01 -1.19
C ILE A 220 5.27 15.43 -2.41
N TRP A 221 4.66 15.37 -3.59
CA TRP A 221 5.25 15.76 -4.86
C TRP A 221 5.37 17.28 -5.03
N ASP A 222 4.64 18.08 -4.24
CA ASP A 222 4.78 19.53 -4.23
C ASP A 222 5.95 19.98 -3.33
N VAL A 223 6.44 19.12 -2.42
CA VAL A 223 7.60 19.39 -1.56
C VAL A 223 8.89 19.09 -2.34
N ALA A 224 9.43 20.10 -3.04
CA ALA A 224 10.50 19.93 -4.03
C ALA A 224 11.70 19.07 -3.57
N VAL A 225 12.23 19.32 -2.37
CA VAL A 225 13.38 18.56 -1.83
C VAL A 225 13.08 17.08 -1.61
N VAL A 226 11.84 16.75 -1.25
CA VAL A 226 11.38 15.37 -1.09
C VAL A 226 11.02 14.77 -2.44
N ARG A 227 10.30 15.51 -3.29
CA ARG A 227 9.97 15.11 -4.67
C ARG A 227 11.21 14.65 -5.44
N ASP A 228 12.31 15.40 -5.39
CA ASP A 228 13.53 15.06 -6.11
C ASP A 228 14.18 13.78 -5.53
N CYS A 229 14.12 13.58 -4.21
CA CYS A 229 14.54 12.32 -3.58
C CYS A 229 13.67 11.13 -4.03
N LEU A 230 12.34 11.30 -4.06
CA LEU A 230 11.41 10.28 -4.52
C LEU A 230 11.63 9.92 -5.99
N ALA A 231 11.92 10.90 -6.84
CA ALA A 231 12.24 10.67 -8.24
C ALA A 231 13.48 9.76 -8.40
N ASP A 232 14.52 9.98 -7.60
CA ASP A 232 15.73 9.16 -7.61
C ASP A 232 15.49 7.75 -7.04
N VAL A 233 14.67 7.63 -5.99
CA VAL A 233 14.22 6.33 -5.44
C VAL A 233 13.49 5.52 -6.50
N VAL A 234 12.48 6.12 -7.15
CA VAL A 234 11.74 5.47 -8.24
C VAL A 234 12.72 5.06 -9.33
N ASN A 235 13.56 6.00 -9.78
CA ASN A 235 14.53 5.74 -10.84
C ASN A 235 15.41 4.55 -10.49
N ARG A 236 15.88 4.41 -9.24
CA ARG A 236 16.76 3.30 -8.83
C ARG A 236 16.04 1.96 -8.77
N PHE A 237 14.84 1.92 -8.20
CA PHE A 237 14.23 0.68 -7.75
C PHE A 237 13.10 0.15 -8.65
N THR A 238 12.45 0.97 -9.48
CA THR A 238 11.33 0.47 -10.33
C THR A 238 11.77 0.03 -11.73
N ARG A 239 13.08 0.06 -12.03
CA ARG A 239 13.64 -0.34 -13.33
C ARG A 239 13.22 -1.76 -13.70
N GLY A 240 12.71 -1.95 -14.91
CA GLY A 240 12.27 -3.26 -15.40
C GLY A 240 11.02 -3.83 -14.72
N GLY A 241 10.44 -3.15 -13.72
CA GLY A 241 9.23 -3.61 -13.04
C GLY A 241 9.44 -4.74 -12.04
N ASP A 242 10.68 -4.93 -11.56
CA ASP A 242 11.07 -6.04 -10.65
C ASP A 242 10.71 -5.79 -9.18
N GLN A 243 10.67 -4.53 -8.77
CA GLN A 243 10.35 -4.12 -7.40
C GLN A 243 9.20 -3.12 -7.40
N VAL A 244 8.40 -3.18 -6.33
CA VAL A 244 7.33 -2.23 -6.06
C VAL A 244 7.84 -1.20 -5.05
N VAL A 245 7.65 0.08 -5.37
CA VAL A 245 7.82 1.19 -4.43
C VAL A 245 6.44 1.74 -4.07
N THR A 246 6.12 1.87 -2.78
CA THR A 246 4.81 2.37 -2.32
C THR A 246 4.87 3.86 -1.97
N GLY A 247 3.78 4.59 -2.20
CA GLY A 247 3.64 6.01 -1.86
C GLY A 247 3.79 6.32 -0.37
N ALA A 248 4.23 7.55 -0.08
CA ALA A 248 4.36 8.08 1.28
C ALA A 248 3.03 8.07 2.04
N VAL A 249 3.08 8.20 3.36
CA VAL A 249 1.90 8.29 4.22
C VAL A 249 1.03 9.49 3.83
N TRP A 250 -0.29 9.28 3.72
CA TRP A 250 -1.25 10.38 3.81
C TRP A 250 -1.61 10.63 5.27
N GLU A 251 -1.12 11.73 5.84
CA GLU A 251 -1.13 12.01 7.28
C GLU A 251 -2.33 12.84 7.76
N HIS A 252 -3.29 13.13 6.88
CA HIS A 252 -4.40 14.02 7.17
C HIS A 252 -5.70 13.26 7.42
N ILE A 253 -6.42 13.73 8.44
CA ILE A 253 -7.81 13.43 8.76
C ILE A 253 -8.65 14.73 8.60
N PRO A 254 -9.99 14.64 8.53
CA PRO A 254 -10.86 15.78 8.20
C PRO A 254 -10.61 17.05 9.04
N GLY A 255 -10.57 18.23 8.41
CA GLY A 255 -10.31 19.51 9.07
C GLY A 255 -10.29 20.75 8.14
N PRO A 256 -10.00 21.95 8.66
CA PRO A 256 -10.13 23.21 7.92
C PRO A 256 -9.10 23.35 6.79
N ARG A 257 -9.52 23.94 5.66
CA ARG A 257 -8.76 24.10 4.41
C ARG A 257 -8.55 25.57 4.04
N LEU A 258 -7.44 25.87 3.34
CA LEU A 258 -7.16 27.19 2.77
C LEU A 258 -7.47 27.23 1.27
N PHE A 259 -7.09 26.18 0.53
CA PHE A 259 -7.26 26.12 -0.91
C PHE A 259 -8.58 25.45 -1.34
N LYS A 260 -9.03 25.80 -2.55
CA LYS A 260 -10.21 25.18 -3.16
C LYS A 260 -9.92 23.71 -3.49
N PRO A 261 -10.87 22.79 -3.21
CA PRO A 261 -10.75 21.39 -3.59
C PRO A 261 -10.55 21.21 -5.09
N GLN A 262 -9.61 20.35 -5.50
CA GLN A 262 -9.28 20.11 -6.91
C GLN A 262 -10.02 18.91 -7.52
N LEU A 263 -10.89 18.25 -6.75
CA LEU A 263 -11.69 17.12 -7.24
C LEU A 263 -12.73 17.61 -8.27
N ARG A 264 -12.57 17.19 -9.53
CA ARG A 264 -13.47 17.55 -10.64
C ARG A 264 -14.92 17.16 -10.34
N SER A 265 -15.87 17.96 -10.82
CA SER A 265 -17.31 17.72 -10.60
C SER A 265 -17.94 16.77 -11.60
N THR A 266 -17.53 16.83 -12.87
CA THR A 266 -18.14 16.12 -13.99
C THR A 266 -18.35 14.61 -13.75
N PRO A 267 -17.34 13.86 -13.25
CA PRO A 267 -17.51 12.42 -13.03
C PRO A 267 -18.60 12.09 -12.00
N PHE A 268 -18.89 13.00 -11.08
CA PHE A 268 -19.86 12.80 -10.00
C PHE A 268 -21.25 13.35 -10.33
N SER A 269 -21.33 14.45 -11.09
CA SER A 269 -22.61 15.03 -11.52
C SER A 269 -23.35 14.10 -12.48
N ASP A 270 -22.60 13.48 -13.40
CA ASP A 270 -23.16 12.65 -14.45
C ASP A 270 -23.74 11.33 -13.88
N GLN A 271 -23.20 10.88 -12.74
CA GLN A 271 -23.64 9.68 -12.01
C GLN A 271 -24.69 9.95 -10.93
N ARG A 272 -25.21 11.19 -10.82
CA ARG A 272 -26.11 11.63 -9.72
C ARG A 272 -25.52 11.43 -8.30
N GLU A 273 -24.19 11.30 -8.20
CA GLU A 273 -23.43 11.10 -6.95
C GLU A 273 -22.81 12.43 -6.45
N GLY A 274 -23.50 13.56 -6.67
CA GLY A 274 -23.04 14.87 -6.20
C GLY A 274 -22.82 14.92 -4.67
N GLY A 275 -23.60 14.14 -3.91
CA GLY A 275 -23.42 13.97 -2.47
C GLY A 275 -22.12 13.24 -2.10
N LEU A 276 -21.67 12.27 -2.90
CA LEU A 276 -20.40 11.58 -2.68
C LEU A 276 -19.23 12.55 -2.79
N ARG A 277 -19.19 13.36 -3.86
CA ARG A 277 -18.13 14.37 -4.05
C ARG A 277 -18.03 15.30 -2.84
N GLN A 278 -19.16 15.80 -2.36
CA GLN A 278 -19.20 16.67 -1.18
C GLN A 278 -18.68 15.95 0.07
N ARG A 279 -19.07 14.69 0.30
CA ARG A 279 -18.57 13.87 1.42
C ARG A 279 -17.06 13.62 1.33
N MET A 280 -16.53 13.33 0.14
CA MET A 280 -15.10 13.08 -0.05
C MET A 280 -14.28 14.34 0.20
N ILE A 281 -14.75 15.50 -0.27
CA ILE A 281 -14.13 16.79 0.02
C ILE A 281 -14.19 17.11 1.52
N ALA A 282 -15.36 16.92 2.15
CA ALA A 282 -15.50 17.12 3.59
C ALA A 282 -14.62 16.16 4.41
N GLY A 283 -14.30 15.00 3.85
CA GLY A 283 -13.40 14.01 4.42
C GLY A 283 -11.91 14.23 4.11
N ASP A 284 -11.53 15.32 3.44
CA ASP A 284 -10.16 15.59 2.96
C ASP A 284 -9.56 14.49 2.07
N LEU A 285 -10.42 13.72 1.40
CA LEU A 285 -10.02 12.62 0.53
C LEU A 285 -9.60 13.11 -0.87
N ASP A 286 -9.88 14.35 -1.25
CA ASP A 286 -9.48 14.92 -2.54
C ASP A 286 -7.96 15.12 -2.64
N GLY A 287 -7.32 15.56 -1.56
CA GLY A 287 -5.86 15.63 -1.46
C GLY A 287 -5.22 14.25 -1.59
N LEU A 288 -5.79 13.25 -0.91
CA LEU A 288 -5.39 11.85 -1.05
C LEU A 288 -5.54 11.35 -2.49
N ILE A 289 -6.67 11.62 -3.15
CA ILE A 289 -6.89 11.23 -4.55
C ILE A 289 -5.82 11.86 -5.46
N ARG A 290 -5.55 13.15 -5.28
CA ARG A 290 -4.52 13.87 -6.05
C ARG A 290 -3.15 13.23 -5.85
N GLU A 291 -2.77 12.95 -4.62
CA GLU A 291 -1.48 12.34 -4.30
C GLU A 291 -1.36 10.92 -4.85
N VAL A 292 -2.37 10.06 -4.67
CA VAL A 292 -2.35 8.68 -5.22
C VAL A 292 -2.28 8.70 -6.76
N THR A 293 -2.91 9.68 -7.40
CA THR A 293 -2.82 9.86 -8.85
C THR A 293 -1.40 10.22 -9.28
N LEU A 294 -0.72 11.09 -8.53
CA LEU A 294 0.69 11.45 -8.76
C LEU A 294 1.64 10.30 -8.43
N ASP A 295 1.40 9.56 -7.35
CA ASP A 295 2.15 8.35 -6.98
C ASP A 295 2.13 7.37 -8.17
N LYS A 296 0.94 7.05 -8.69
CA LYS A 296 0.76 6.17 -9.85
C LYS A 296 1.44 6.70 -11.12
N ALA A 297 1.30 8.00 -11.39
CA ALA A 297 1.92 8.64 -12.56
C ALA A 297 3.46 8.60 -12.50
N ASN A 298 4.03 8.60 -11.30
CA ASN A 298 5.48 8.50 -11.08
C ASN A 298 5.95 7.06 -10.79
N GLY A 299 5.10 6.05 -10.97
CA GLY A 299 5.49 4.64 -10.85
C GLY A 299 5.48 4.05 -9.44
N LEU A 300 4.89 4.74 -8.45
CA LEU A 300 4.63 4.19 -7.13
C LEU A 300 3.27 3.49 -7.13
N LEU A 301 3.20 2.32 -6.50
CA LEU A 301 2.01 1.49 -6.43
C LEU A 301 1.77 1.06 -4.99
N GLY A 302 0.54 1.25 -4.49
CA GLY A 302 0.22 1.11 -3.08
C GLY A 302 0.59 2.37 -2.28
N LYS A 303 0.06 2.45 -1.05
CA LYS A 303 0.27 3.62 -0.19
C LYS A 303 0.12 3.27 1.28
N THR A 304 0.91 3.91 2.14
CA THR A 304 0.65 3.87 3.57
C THR A 304 -0.54 4.75 3.93
N VAL A 305 -1.51 4.21 4.68
CA VAL A 305 -2.66 4.96 5.19
C VAL A 305 -2.78 4.81 6.70
N ILE A 306 -3.31 5.83 7.36
CA ILE A 306 -3.47 5.85 8.83
C ILE A 306 -4.92 5.74 9.28
N HIS A 307 -5.87 5.72 8.34
CA HIS A 307 -7.29 5.78 8.65
C HIS A 307 -8.09 4.87 7.69
N PRO A 308 -9.09 4.10 8.18
CA PRO A 308 -9.86 3.16 7.36
C PRO A 308 -10.56 3.81 6.15
N ALA A 309 -10.99 5.07 6.24
CA ALA A 309 -11.61 5.78 5.11
C ALA A 309 -10.71 5.96 3.88
N HIS A 310 -9.39 5.89 4.06
CA HIS A 310 -8.42 6.03 2.97
C HIS A 310 -8.33 4.74 2.14
N VAL A 311 -8.67 3.59 2.71
CA VAL A 311 -8.45 2.26 2.12
C VAL A 311 -9.20 2.11 0.80
N SER A 312 -10.51 2.38 0.80
CA SER A 312 -11.33 2.25 -0.39
C SER A 312 -10.91 3.23 -1.49
N VAL A 313 -10.48 4.44 -1.14
CA VAL A 313 -9.99 5.44 -2.09
C VAL A 313 -8.70 4.97 -2.76
N VAL A 314 -7.69 4.59 -1.98
CA VAL A 314 -6.40 4.13 -2.51
C VAL A 314 -6.59 2.89 -3.37
N ASN A 315 -7.32 1.88 -2.88
CA ASN A 315 -7.53 0.64 -3.62
C ASN A 315 -8.30 0.88 -4.93
N ALA A 316 -9.36 1.71 -4.92
CA ALA A 316 -10.12 2.03 -6.13
C ALA A 316 -9.26 2.72 -7.19
N LEU A 317 -8.36 3.64 -6.80
CA LEU A 317 -7.47 4.33 -7.74
C LEU A 317 -6.36 3.45 -8.34
N LEU A 318 -6.11 2.29 -7.73
CA LEU A 318 -5.18 1.26 -8.23
C LEU A 318 -5.84 0.29 -9.22
N THR A 319 -7.16 0.34 -9.40
CA THR A 319 -7.83 -0.38 -10.49
C THR A 319 -7.33 0.09 -11.86
N VAL A 320 -7.51 -0.77 -12.86
CA VAL A 320 -7.15 -0.47 -14.25
C VAL A 320 -8.39 -0.04 -15.00
N SER A 321 -8.31 1.05 -15.77
CA SER A 321 -9.41 1.43 -16.66
C SER A 321 -9.53 0.48 -17.84
N ARG A 322 -10.74 0.29 -18.37
CA ARG A 322 -10.93 -0.53 -19.58
C ARG A 322 -10.01 -0.10 -20.74
N SER A 323 -9.85 1.20 -20.92
CA SER A 323 -8.97 1.77 -21.96
C SER A 323 -7.49 1.37 -21.81
N GLU A 324 -6.94 1.40 -20.59
CA GLU A 324 -5.56 1.00 -20.34
C GLU A 324 -5.38 -0.51 -20.51
N TYR A 325 -6.38 -1.29 -20.12
CA TYR A 325 -6.34 -2.73 -20.23
C TYR A 325 -6.38 -3.21 -21.69
N ASP A 326 -7.28 -2.65 -22.50
CA ASP A 326 -7.38 -3.00 -23.92
C ASP A 326 -6.08 -2.63 -24.67
N ASP A 327 -5.50 -1.45 -24.38
CA ASP A 327 -4.20 -1.03 -24.92
C ASP A 327 -3.08 -2.01 -24.52
N ALA A 328 -3.04 -2.41 -23.24
CA ALA A 328 -2.04 -3.35 -22.75
C ALA A 328 -2.16 -4.72 -23.42
N LEU A 329 -3.38 -5.24 -23.60
CA LEU A 329 -3.62 -6.51 -24.28
C LEU A 329 -3.20 -6.47 -25.75
N GLU A 330 -3.51 -5.38 -26.46
CA GLU A 330 -3.09 -5.17 -27.84
C GLU A 330 -1.56 -5.21 -27.95
N ILE A 331 -0.87 -4.44 -27.10
CA ILE A 331 0.59 -4.35 -27.07
C ILE A 331 1.22 -5.73 -26.80
N LEU A 332 0.74 -6.45 -25.79
CA LEU A 332 1.29 -7.75 -25.42
C LEU A 332 1.06 -8.80 -26.51
N THR A 333 -0.11 -8.78 -27.15
CA THR A 333 -0.44 -9.70 -28.25
C THR A 333 0.44 -9.46 -29.47
N ALA A 334 0.78 -8.20 -29.74
CA ALA A 334 1.61 -7.81 -30.89
C ALA A 334 3.12 -7.81 -30.61
N ARG A 335 3.59 -8.14 -29.39
CA ARG A 335 5.00 -8.03 -28.97
C ARG A 335 6.01 -8.68 -29.92
N GLY A 336 5.66 -9.81 -30.53
CA GLY A 336 6.51 -10.52 -31.49
C GLY A 336 6.54 -9.92 -32.90
N ARG A 337 5.59 -9.03 -33.24
CA ARG A 337 5.47 -8.39 -34.56
C ARG A 337 6.15 -7.02 -34.61
N GLY A 338 6.18 -6.30 -33.48
CA GLY A 338 6.65 -4.92 -33.42
C GLY A 338 5.72 -3.94 -34.15
N GLY A 339 6.16 -2.69 -34.29
CA GLY A 339 5.42 -1.64 -35.01
C GLY A 339 4.54 -0.77 -34.11
N ILE A 340 3.50 -0.20 -34.73
CA ILE A 340 2.52 0.69 -34.10
C ILE A 340 1.11 0.15 -34.30
N ALA A 341 0.26 0.37 -33.30
CA ALA A 341 -1.19 0.22 -33.41
C ALA A 341 -1.87 1.51 -32.96
N VAL A 342 -3.11 1.74 -33.41
CA VAL A 342 -3.91 2.87 -32.94
C VAL A 342 -5.05 2.30 -32.12
N SER A 343 -5.10 2.68 -30.85
CA SER A 343 -6.14 2.20 -29.96
C SER A 343 -7.51 2.72 -30.34
N THR A 344 -8.54 2.02 -29.89
CA THR A 344 -9.95 2.44 -30.03
C THR A 344 -10.22 3.82 -29.41
N ASN A 345 -9.38 4.27 -28.47
CA ASN A 345 -9.48 5.58 -27.82
C ASN A 345 -8.57 6.65 -28.46
N GLY A 346 -7.97 6.36 -29.61
CA GLY A 346 -7.14 7.31 -30.37
C GLY A 346 -5.73 7.50 -29.79
N ARG A 347 -5.22 6.57 -28.98
CA ARG A 347 -3.81 6.57 -28.53
C ARG A 347 -2.94 5.76 -29.48
N MET A 348 -1.72 6.23 -29.70
CA MET A 348 -0.72 5.47 -30.43
C MET A 348 -0.05 4.45 -29.49
N ASN A 349 -0.15 3.17 -29.84
CA ASN A 349 0.46 2.06 -29.12
C ASN A 349 1.73 1.62 -29.85
N GLU A 350 2.90 2.06 -29.38
CA GLU A 350 4.20 1.58 -29.86
C GLU A 350 4.56 0.27 -29.15
N ILE A 351 4.57 -0.84 -29.90
CA ILE A 351 4.61 -2.20 -29.33
C ILE A 351 5.87 -2.43 -28.48
N GLY A 352 7.05 -2.01 -28.96
CA GLY A 352 8.31 -2.19 -28.25
C GLY A 352 8.42 -1.30 -27.01
N PRO A 353 8.40 0.04 -27.16
CA PRO A 353 8.51 0.97 -26.04
C PRO A 353 7.45 0.80 -24.94
N HIS A 354 6.22 0.46 -25.30
CA HIS A 354 5.14 0.31 -24.33
C HIS A 354 5.01 -1.11 -23.76
N ALA A 355 5.85 -2.07 -24.15
CA ALA A 355 5.75 -3.47 -23.69
C ALA A 355 5.84 -3.59 -22.16
N LEU A 356 6.81 -2.92 -21.53
CA LEU A 356 6.96 -2.95 -20.06
C LEU A 356 5.74 -2.32 -19.37
N TRP A 357 5.24 -1.21 -19.90
CA TRP A 357 4.02 -0.58 -19.39
C TRP A 357 2.84 -1.55 -19.46
N ALA A 358 2.65 -2.23 -20.59
CA ALA A 358 1.55 -3.17 -20.80
C ALA A 358 1.64 -4.40 -19.86
N GLU A 359 2.85 -4.91 -19.61
CA GLU A 359 3.07 -5.96 -18.61
C GLU A 359 2.66 -5.51 -17.21
N LEU A 360 3.07 -4.30 -16.79
CA LEU A 360 2.75 -3.77 -15.47
C LEU A 360 1.26 -3.47 -15.31
N ILE A 361 0.60 -2.96 -16.35
CA ILE A 361 -0.86 -2.80 -16.38
C ILE A 361 -1.55 -4.16 -16.22
N SER A 362 -1.09 -5.20 -16.91
CA SER A 362 -1.66 -6.54 -16.80
C SER A 362 -1.49 -7.15 -15.41
N ARG A 363 -0.33 -6.98 -14.77
CA ARG A 363 -0.10 -7.39 -13.37
C ARG A 363 -1.03 -6.64 -12.41
N ARG A 364 -1.19 -5.33 -12.58
CA ARG A 364 -2.11 -4.52 -11.76
C ARG A 364 -3.57 -4.95 -11.96
N ALA A 365 -3.99 -5.19 -13.20
CA ALA A 365 -5.32 -5.69 -13.53
C ALA A 365 -5.60 -7.05 -12.88
N ALA A 366 -4.62 -7.96 -12.86
CA ALA A 366 -4.78 -9.25 -12.21
C ALA A 366 -4.98 -9.16 -10.68
N VAL A 367 -4.49 -8.09 -10.03
CA VAL A 367 -4.67 -7.86 -8.58
C VAL A 367 -5.94 -7.07 -8.27
N PHE A 368 -6.13 -5.93 -8.93
CA PHE A 368 -7.17 -4.95 -8.60
C PHE A 368 -8.40 -5.03 -9.51
N GLY A 369 -8.33 -5.77 -10.61
CA GLY A 369 -9.37 -5.82 -11.62
C GLY A 369 -9.34 -4.65 -12.60
N VAL A 370 -10.22 -4.75 -13.59
CA VAL A 370 -10.46 -3.75 -14.63
C VAL A 370 -11.89 -3.22 -14.43
N VAL A 371 -12.02 -1.94 -14.09
CA VAL A 371 -13.35 -1.32 -13.95
C VAL A 371 -14.05 -1.24 -15.30
N ALA A 372 -15.37 -1.43 -15.31
CA ALA A 372 -16.16 -1.46 -16.53
C ALA A 372 -16.07 -0.11 -17.30
N ASP A 373 -16.19 1.00 -16.57
CA ASP A 373 -16.10 2.37 -17.07
C ASP A 373 -15.83 3.37 -15.92
N GLU A 374 -15.87 4.68 -16.23
CA GLU A 374 -15.71 5.74 -15.24
C GLU A 374 -16.86 5.78 -14.21
N ALA A 375 -18.07 5.38 -14.61
CA ALA A 375 -19.23 5.29 -13.72
C ALA A 375 -18.99 4.23 -12.63
N ALA A 376 -18.51 3.06 -13.05
CA ALA A 376 -18.20 1.95 -12.15
C ALA A 376 -17.11 2.33 -11.13
N LEU A 377 -16.13 3.15 -11.51
CA LEU A 377 -15.13 3.65 -10.55
C LEU A 377 -15.75 4.54 -9.47
N VAL A 378 -16.65 5.45 -9.85
CA VAL A 378 -17.37 6.33 -8.91
C VAL A 378 -18.28 5.49 -7.99
N ASP A 379 -18.99 4.51 -8.54
CA ASP A 379 -19.82 3.58 -7.77
C ASP A 379 -19.00 2.73 -6.80
N LEU A 380 -17.80 2.29 -7.21
CA LEU A 380 -16.88 1.53 -6.37
C LEU A 380 -16.41 2.37 -5.17
N LEU A 381 -16.06 3.64 -5.41
CA LEU A 381 -15.74 4.61 -4.34
C LEU A 381 -16.95 4.81 -3.40
N SER A 382 -18.15 4.99 -3.97
CA SER A 382 -19.38 5.18 -3.21
C SER A 382 -19.67 3.98 -2.30
N THR A 383 -19.55 2.77 -2.86
CA THR A 383 -19.80 1.51 -2.15
C THR A 383 -18.79 1.29 -1.03
N GLY A 384 -17.51 1.54 -1.27
CA GLY A 384 -16.48 1.46 -0.24
C GLY A 384 -16.70 2.44 0.92
N GLN A 385 -17.17 3.67 0.64
CA GLN A 385 -17.49 4.66 1.67
C GLN A 385 -18.78 4.30 2.44
N ARG A 386 -19.80 3.72 1.78
CA ARG A 386 -20.97 3.19 2.48
C ARG A 386 -20.59 2.04 3.41
N ARG A 387 -19.79 1.09 2.92
CA ARG A 387 -19.32 -0.05 3.71
C ARG A 387 -18.54 0.40 4.95
N LEU A 388 -17.72 1.44 4.81
CA LEU A 388 -17.05 2.06 5.95
C LEU A 388 -18.06 2.60 6.98
N ALA A 389 -19.07 3.36 6.53
CA ALA A 389 -20.08 3.93 7.42
C ALA A 389 -20.87 2.86 8.18
N ASP A 390 -21.18 1.73 7.51
CA ASP A 390 -21.89 0.60 8.13
C ASP A 390 -21.06 -0.09 9.21
N VAL A 391 -19.75 -0.27 8.98
CA VAL A 391 -18.83 -0.96 9.91
C VAL A 391 -18.34 -0.04 11.04
N PHE A 392 -18.27 1.27 10.80
CA PHE A 392 -17.72 2.27 11.74
C PHE A 392 -18.76 3.31 12.22
N ALA A 393 -20.04 2.91 12.29
CA ALA A 393 -21.12 3.77 12.77
C ALA A 393 -20.84 4.38 14.16
N GLY A 394 -21.26 5.63 14.39
CA GLY A 394 -21.19 6.28 15.72
C GLY A 394 -20.00 7.22 15.97
N GLY A 395 -19.29 7.68 14.94
CA GLY A 395 -18.16 8.62 15.10
C GLY A 395 -16.83 7.95 15.50
N GLU A 396 -16.81 6.62 15.59
CA GLU A 396 -15.57 5.85 15.76
C GLU A 396 -14.64 5.99 14.56
N ALA A 397 -15.19 6.13 13.34
CA ALA A 397 -14.38 6.46 12.17
C ALA A 397 -13.50 7.69 12.44
N GLN A 398 -14.05 8.81 12.94
CA GLN A 398 -13.28 10.03 13.22
C GLN A 398 -12.20 9.89 14.32
N ARG A 399 -12.20 8.79 15.10
CA ARG A 399 -11.29 8.54 16.22
C ARG A 399 -10.37 7.33 16.00
N ALA A 400 -10.58 6.54 14.94
CA ALA A 400 -9.84 5.33 14.61
C ALA A 400 -8.58 5.66 13.81
#